data_AF-V2XZL0-F1
#
_entry.id   AF-V2XZL0-F1
#
_cell.length_a   1.000
_cell.length_b   1.000
_cell.length_c   1.000
_cell.angle_alpha   90.00
_cell.angle_beta   90.00
_cell.angle_gamma   90.00
#
_symmetry.space_group_name_H-M   'P 1'
#
loop_
_entity.id
_entity.type
_entity.pdbx_description
1 polymer ?
#
loop_
_entity_poly.entity_id
_entity_poly.type
_entity_poly.pdbx_seq_one_letter_code
_entity_poly.pdbx_strand_id
1 'polypeptide(L)'
;MIKKKKLFSAYICVIVFSVCIIGGFFIKTLFVIAIVSLAGYILIDKKYLRCPHCGGFENLERLLYAKKHIYHCRHCGEIIKIGK
;
A
#
# COMPACT_ATOMS: atom_id res chain seq x y z
N MET A 1 6.01 -3.76 13.39
CA MET A 1 6.30 -2.38 12.91
C MET A 1 6.32 -2.39 11.39
N ILE A 2 5.73 -1.39 10.74
CA ILE A 2 5.70 -1.28 9.28
C ILE A 2 6.92 -0.47 8.80
N LYS A 3 7.58 -0.92 7.72
CA LYS A 3 8.78 -0.24 7.16
C LYS A 3 8.38 0.84 6.15
N LYS A 4 8.88 2.05 6.30
CA LYS A 4 8.63 3.18 5.40
C LYS A 4 8.98 2.87 3.94
N LYS A 5 10.05 2.10 3.70
CA LYS A 5 10.43 1.65 2.34
C LYS A 5 9.31 0.84 1.66
N LYS A 6 8.66 -0.07 2.37
CA LYS A 6 7.59 -0.92 1.82
C LYS A 6 6.31 -0.14 1.56
N LEU A 7 6.02 0.82 2.44
CA LEU A 7 4.92 1.75 2.29
C LEU A 7 5.10 2.64 1.05
N PHE A 8 6.32 3.12 0.80
CA PHE A 8 6.65 3.85 -0.43
C PHE A 8 6.55 2.98 -1.69
N SER A 9 7.03 1.72 -1.64
CA SER A 9 6.86 0.78 -2.76
C SER A 9 5.38 0.54 -3.09
N ALA A 10 4.51 0.38 -2.08
CA ALA A 10 3.08 0.23 -2.29
C ALA A 10 2.45 1.48 -2.92
N TYR A 11 2.88 2.67 -2.49
CA TYR A 11 2.44 3.94 -3.09
C TYR A 11 2.84 4.05 -4.58
N ILE A 12 4.07 3.64 -4.92
CA ILE A 12 4.50 3.57 -6.32
C ILE A 12 3.62 2.60 -7.11
N CYS A 13 3.30 1.41 -6.58
CA CYS A 13 2.42 0.46 -7.26
C CYS A 13 1.05 1.09 -7.58
N VAL A 14 0.48 1.87 -6.66
CA VAL A 14 -0.79 2.57 -6.90
C VAL A 14 -0.64 3.62 -8.00
N ILE A 15 0.43 4.43 -8.00
CA ILE A 15 0.68 5.41 -9.07
C ILE A 15 0.83 4.73 -10.43
N VAL A 16 1.69 3.71 -10.51
CA VAL A 16 1.94 2.96 -11.75
C VAL A 16 0.65 2.33 -12.25
N PHE A 17 -0.15 1.75 -11.36
CA PHE A 17 -1.45 1.19 -11.69
C PHE A 17 -2.38 2.26 -12.29
N SER A 18 -2.54 3.40 -11.62
CA SER A 18 -3.41 4.49 -12.10
C SER A 18 -2.98 5.02 -13.47
N VAL A 19 -1.67 5.26 -13.67
CA VAL A 19 -1.14 5.71 -14.97
C VAL A 19 -1.34 4.66 -16.05
N CYS A 20 -1.12 3.38 -15.75
CA CYS A 20 -1.30 2.30 -16.71
C CYS A 20 -2.78 2.06 -17.07
N ILE A 21 -3.71 2.27 -16.15
CA ILE A 21 -5.16 2.20 -16.45
C ILE A 21 -5.55 3.34 -17.39
N ILE A 22 -5.14 4.58 -17.11
CA ILE A 22 -5.45 5.74 -17.96
C ILE A 22 -4.80 5.58 -19.35
N GLY A 23 -3.51 5.21 -19.39
CA GLY A 23 -2.81 4.97 -20.64
C GLY A 23 -3.32 3.74 -21.40
N GLY A 24 -3.87 2.76 -20.70
CA GLY A 24 -4.40 1.51 -21.26
C GLY A 24 -5.51 1.73 -22.29
N PHE A 25 -6.30 2.80 -22.13
CA PHE A 25 -7.30 3.20 -23.11
C PHE A 25 -6.71 3.55 -24.49
N PHE A 26 -5.45 4.01 -24.53
CA PHE A 26 -4.72 4.30 -25.77
C PHE A 26 -3.83 3.13 -26.20
N ILE A 27 -3.14 2.49 -25.25
CA ILE A 27 -2.18 1.42 -25.49
C ILE A 27 -2.58 0.20 -24.65
N LYS A 28 -3.26 -0.78 -25.27
CA LYS A 28 -3.80 -1.96 -24.58
C LYS A 28 -2.75 -2.75 -23.76
N THR A 29 -1.49 -2.77 -24.19
CA THR A 29 -0.40 -3.45 -23.47
C THR A 29 -0.19 -2.92 -22.05
N LEU A 30 -0.55 -1.66 -21.78
CA LEU A 30 -0.44 -1.08 -20.42
C LEU A 30 -1.39 -1.74 -19.42
N PHE A 31 -2.49 -2.36 -19.85
CA PHE A 31 -3.35 -3.13 -18.94
C PHE A 31 -2.63 -4.32 -18.32
N VAL A 32 -1.71 -4.96 -19.05
CA VAL A 32 -0.89 -6.05 -18.49
C VAL A 32 0.00 -5.52 -17.36
N ILE A 33 0.62 -4.35 -17.56
CA ILE A 33 1.44 -3.70 -16.53
C ILE A 33 0.58 -3.28 -15.33
N ALA A 34 -0.65 -2.82 -15.55
CA ALA A 34 -1.60 -2.52 -14.48
C ALA A 34 -1.88 -3.77 -13.62
N ILE A 35 -2.14 -4.93 -14.24
CA ILE A 35 -2.36 -6.19 -13.51
C ILE A 35 -1.14 -6.57 -12.67
N VAL A 36 0.07 -6.47 -13.24
CA VAL A 36 1.31 -6.76 -12.52
C VAL A 36 1.51 -5.79 -11.34
N SER A 37 1.23 -4.50 -11.54
CA SER A 37 1.34 -3.50 -10.48
C SER A 37 0.35 -3.75 -9.34
N LEU A 38 -0.89 -4.13 -9.67
CA LEU A 38 -1.91 -4.49 -8.69
C LEU A 38 -1.52 -5.74 -7.91
N ALA A 39 -1.02 -6.78 -8.59
CA ALA A 39 -0.51 -7.98 -7.92
C ALA A 39 0.65 -7.65 -6.97
N GLY A 40 1.59 -6.81 -7.41
CA GLY A 40 2.69 -6.31 -6.57
C GLY A 40 2.18 -5.57 -5.33
N TYR A 41 1.19 -4.69 -5.47
CA TYR A 41 0.56 -4.01 -4.35
C TYR A 41 -0.05 -5.00 -3.35
N ILE A 42 -0.84 -5.97 -3.81
CA ILE A 42 -1.49 -6.98 -2.95
C ILE A 42 -0.44 -7.80 -2.18
N LEU A 43 0.67 -8.17 -2.82
CA LEU A 43 1.76 -8.90 -2.15
C LEU A 43 2.44 -8.04 -1.09
N ILE A 44 2.69 -6.76 -1.38
CA ILE A 44 3.30 -5.85 -0.40
C ILE A 44 2.35 -5.63 0.77
N ASP A 45 1.06 -5.43 0.50
CA ASP A 45 0.03 -5.23 1.52
C ASP A 45 -0.01 -6.40 2.49
N LYS A 46 -0.26 -7.61 1.97
CA LYS A 46 -0.39 -8.83 2.77
C LYS A 46 0.85 -9.13 3.60
N LYS A 47 2.04 -8.85 3.07
CA LYS A 47 3.31 -9.22 3.71
C LYS A 47 3.87 -8.15 4.64
N TYR A 48 3.59 -6.86 4.39
CA TYR A 48 4.33 -5.77 5.04
C TYR A 48 3.47 -4.63 5.60
N LEU A 49 2.23 -4.45 5.16
CA LEU A 49 1.41 -3.29 5.54
C LEU A 49 0.32 -3.60 6.56
N ARG A 50 0.06 -4.88 6.82
CA ARG A 50 -0.87 -5.30 7.87
C ARG A 50 -0.41 -4.84 9.25
N CYS A 51 -1.39 -4.62 10.13
CA CYS A 51 -1.14 -4.26 11.51
C CYS A 51 -0.22 -5.32 12.15
N PRO A 52 0.90 -4.92 12.77
CA PRO A 52 1.85 -5.88 13.32
C PRO A 52 1.34 -6.59 14.59
N HIS A 53 0.26 -6.11 15.19
CA HIS A 53 -0.32 -6.67 16.40
C HIS A 53 -1.43 -7.68 16.10
N CYS A 54 -2.35 -7.37 15.19
CA CYS A 54 -3.51 -8.22 14.88
C CYS A 54 -3.56 -8.74 13.44
N GLY A 55 -2.65 -8.32 12.56
CA GLY A 55 -2.71 -8.65 11.13
C GLY A 55 -3.85 -7.96 10.36
N GLY A 56 -4.60 -7.08 11.00
CA GLY A 56 -5.69 -6.30 10.39
C GLY A 56 -5.21 -5.43 9.23
N PHE A 57 -6.08 -5.26 8.23
CA PHE A 57 -5.82 -4.43 7.07
C PHE A 57 -6.08 -2.96 7.40
N GLU A 58 -5.24 -2.07 6.89
CA GLU A 58 -5.45 -0.62 6.99
C GLU A 58 -5.19 0.03 5.63
N ASN A 59 -5.98 1.06 5.30
CA ASN A 59 -5.82 1.77 4.03
C ASN A 59 -4.42 2.40 3.93
N LEU A 60 -3.83 2.37 2.74
CA LEU A 60 -2.51 2.95 2.48
C LEU A 60 -2.43 4.43 2.88
N GLU A 61 -3.48 5.21 2.65
CA GLU A 61 -3.58 6.61 3.06
C GLU A 61 -3.42 6.80 4.57
N ARG A 62 -4.04 5.92 5.37
CA ARG A 62 -3.92 5.97 6.84
C ARG A 62 -2.55 5.56 7.31
N LEU A 63 -1.94 4.58 6.65
CA LEU A 63 -0.56 4.19 6.94
C LEU A 63 0.41 5.33 6.57
N LEU A 64 0.15 6.07 5.50
CA LEU A 64 0.87 7.29 5.14
C LEU A 64 0.69 8.38 6.21
N TYR A 65 -0.52 8.55 6.73
CA TYR A 65 -0.82 9.49 7.82
C TYR A 65 -0.08 9.10 9.12
N ALA A 66 -0.07 7.80 9.47
CA ALA A 66 0.63 7.23 10.62
C ALA A 66 2.15 7.44 10.60
N LYS A 67 2.73 7.85 9.47
CA LYS A 67 4.15 8.20 9.36
C LYS A 67 4.50 9.47 10.12
N LYS A 68 3.55 10.42 10.23
CA LYS A 68 3.75 11.73 10.88
C LYS A 68 2.88 11.92 12.12
N HIS A 69 1.86 11.08 12.30
CA HIS A 69 0.88 11.21 13.36
C HIS A 69 0.72 9.89 14.11
N ILE A 70 0.29 9.97 15.37
CA ILE A 70 -0.12 8.79 16.13
C ILE A 70 -1.39 8.24 15.50
N TYR A 71 -1.39 6.97 15.12
CA TYR A 71 -2.51 6.31 14.50
C TYR A 71 -2.78 4.97 15.17
N HIS A 72 -4.03 4.74 15.56
CA HIS A 72 -4.49 3.51 16.17
C HIS A 72 -5.10 2.59 15.13
N CYS A 73 -4.74 1.31 15.17
CA CYS A 73 -5.34 0.29 14.32
C CYS A 73 -6.84 0.18 14.64
N ARG A 74 -7.69 0.19 13.61
CA ARG A 74 -9.15 0.10 13.78
C ARG A 74 -9.64 -1.25 14.25
N HIS A 75 -8.80 -2.28 14.15
CA HIS A 75 -9.18 -3.65 14.45
C HIS A 75 -8.85 -4.02 15.90
N CYS A 76 -7.74 -3.52 16.44
CA CYS A 76 -7.25 -3.88 17.79
C CYS A 76 -6.93 -2.69 18.70
N GLY A 77 -7.06 -1.45 18.23
CA GLY A 77 -6.77 -0.24 19.02
C GLY A 77 -5.29 0.08 19.23
N GLU A 78 -4.38 -0.87 18.92
CA GLU A 78 -2.93 -0.69 19.09
C GLU A 78 -2.34 0.37 18.15
N ILE A 79 -1.29 1.06 18.62
CA ILE A 79 -0.62 2.11 17.85
C ILE A 79 0.21 1.50 16.70
N ILE A 80 -0.06 1.95 15.49
CA ILE A 80 0.72 1.56 14.31
C ILE A 80 1.99 2.41 14.23
N LYS A 81 3.14 1.78 14.48
CA LYS A 81 4.45 2.41 14.33
C LYS A 81 4.99 2.23 12.91
N ILE A 82 5.33 3.35 12.27
CA ILE A 82 6.05 3.39 10.99
C ILE A 82 7.54 3.62 11.26
N GLY A 83 8.38 2.63 10.95
CA GLY A 83 9.84 2.69 11.10
C GLY A 83 10.57 3.08 9.82
N LYS A 84 11.87 3.35 9.92
CA LYS A 84 12.76 3.61 8.77
C LYS A 84 12.75 2.47 7.75
#